data_AF-A0A832A8U7-F1
#
_entry.id   AF-A0A832A8U7-F1
#
_cell.length_a   1.000
_cell.length_b   1.000
_cell.length_c   1.000
_cell.angle_alpha   90.00
_cell.angle_beta   90.00
_cell.angle_gamma   90.00
#
_symmetry.space_group_name_H-M   'P 1'
#
loop_
_entity.id
_entity.type
_entity.pdbx_description
1 polymer ?
#
loop_
_entity_poly.entity_id
_entity_poly.type
_entity_poly.pdbx_seq_one_letter_code
_entity_poly.pdbx_strand_id
1 'polypeptide(L)'
;MPRQSAKASATPSPKAMAAILEESGIRPTAAQLERLWTYHQWLRKHNEELNLTRIHNFENMVRKLYVDSLLPGIMIPLPSPLMDLGTGPGMPGIPLKIFHPHLHLVLAESRQHRVRFLESVCEALGLEQVVVEGRRIGPHYDRAVHGVITRAVEPMAETLERIEGCLEKGGRVIFMKGPQCDEELERAVRLFAGRYAVVEDRAYVIPGTPHRRRLVVFVRESERPAVVRQRAGVGGRHKVLASRENAEFKRLFRALTPKGIKKEGVCLVSGSKLVADVLRSRSDLVQAWITVQGGPPPPPASPESVVWLELDKALFEVLDVFGTGRPLLCVRVPPCPPWSPEDGLEPGCTLFVPFQDPENVGAVLRTAAAFGVTAVVLLKEAAHPFHPKAVRASAGAVFRLRLRLGPSLHDLPATLPLVALSQDGRPLEEVVFPDSFGLLAGLEGLGVPAIWRKKAAAIPMAPGTESLNAATATAVALYEWRRRTTAPKASSEPAR
;
A
#
# COMPACT_ATOMS: atom_id res chain seq x y z
N MET A 1 -3.97 -29.59 49.59
CA MET A 1 -4.75 -30.19 48.48
C MET A 1 -3.82 -30.46 47.31
N PRO A 2 -3.98 -31.60 46.62
CA PRO A 2 -2.84 -32.34 46.07
C PRO A 2 -2.35 -31.76 44.74
N ARG A 3 -1.02 -31.75 44.59
CA ARG A 3 -0.32 -31.63 43.31
C ARG A 3 -0.92 -32.64 42.34
N GLN A 4 -1.50 -32.17 41.23
CA GLN A 4 -1.84 -33.05 40.12
C GLN A 4 -0.57 -33.79 39.70
N SER A 5 -0.64 -35.11 39.84
CA SER A 5 0.37 -36.06 39.40
C SER A 5 0.74 -35.76 37.95
N ALA A 6 2.00 -35.43 37.71
CA ALA A 6 2.59 -35.44 36.38
C ALA A 6 2.49 -36.88 35.84
N LYS A 7 1.44 -37.18 35.07
CA LYS A 7 1.43 -38.36 34.21
C LYS A 7 2.68 -38.26 33.34
N ALA A 8 3.54 -39.26 33.41
CA ALA A 8 4.70 -39.39 32.54
C ALA A 8 4.24 -39.16 31.10
N SER A 9 4.76 -38.12 30.43
CA SER A 9 4.39 -37.84 29.05
C SER A 9 4.81 -39.04 28.21
N ALA A 10 3.84 -39.77 27.67
CA ALA A 10 4.12 -40.91 26.80
C ALA A 10 5.05 -40.48 25.67
N THR A 11 6.05 -41.31 25.36
CA THR A 11 6.98 -41.09 24.25
C THR A 11 6.17 -40.85 22.96
N PRO A 12 6.47 -39.78 22.19
CA PRO A 12 5.78 -39.51 20.94
C PRO A 12 5.80 -40.74 20.03
N SER A 13 4.62 -41.23 19.65
CA SER A 13 4.47 -42.40 18.78
C SER A 13 3.15 -42.35 18.01
N PRO A 14 3.02 -43.09 16.89
CA PRO A 14 1.74 -43.22 16.18
C PRO A 14 0.62 -43.72 17.10
N LYS A 15 0.91 -44.70 17.96
CA LYS A 15 -0.07 -45.26 18.92
C LYS A 15 -0.55 -44.21 19.93
N ALA A 16 0.36 -43.39 20.45
CA ALA A 16 -0.02 -42.31 21.36
C ALA A 16 -0.83 -41.21 20.66
N MET A 17 -0.50 -40.89 19.40
CA MET A 17 -1.28 -39.96 18.58
C MET A 17 -2.71 -40.49 18.34
N ALA A 18 -2.84 -41.77 17.97
CA ALA A 18 -4.13 -42.42 17.76
C ALA A 18 -5.00 -42.36 19.02
N ALA A 19 -4.45 -42.69 20.19
CA ALA A 19 -5.18 -42.63 21.45
C ALA A 19 -5.77 -41.23 21.73
N ILE A 20 -4.99 -40.16 21.52
CA ILE A 20 -5.46 -38.78 21.72
C ILE A 20 -6.53 -38.39 20.69
N LEU A 21 -6.40 -38.83 19.44
CA LEU A 21 -7.42 -38.61 18.40
C LEU A 21 -8.72 -39.33 18.76
N GLU A 22 -8.65 -40.59 19.20
CA GLU A 22 -9.81 -41.41 19.56
C GLU A 22 -10.55 -40.85 20.79
N GLU A 23 -9.81 -40.40 21.80
CA GLU A 23 -10.36 -39.64 22.94
C GLU A 23 -11.12 -38.38 22.50
N SER A 24 -10.72 -37.81 21.35
CA SER A 24 -11.34 -36.63 20.75
C SER A 24 -12.47 -36.97 19.78
N GLY A 25 -12.87 -38.25 19.70
CA GLY A 25 -13.92 -38.73 18.80
C GLY A 25 -13.46 -38.96 17.35
N ILE A 26 -12.15 -38.94 17.10
CA ILE A 26 -11.56 -39.10 15.76
C ILE A 26 -10.91 -40.47 15.66
N ARG A 27 -11.44 -41.34 14.80
CA ARG A 27 -10.90 -42.69 14.57
C ARG A 27 -10.18 -42.73 13.22
N PRO A 28 -8.84 -42.54 13.18
CA PRO A 28 -8.10 -42.61 11.92
C PRO A 28 -8.01 -44.05 11.40
N THR A 29 -8.03 -44.22 10.08
CA THR A 29 -7.54 -45.47 9.47
C THR A 29 -6.03 -45.60 9.64
N ALA A 30 -5.48 -46.81 9.44
CA ALA A 30 -4.04 -47.03 9.53
C ALA A 30 -3.24 -46.10 8.60
N ALA A 31 -3.70 -45.93 7.35
CA ALA A 31 -3.06 -45.05 6.39
C ALA A 31 -3.16 -43.56 6.77
N GLN A 32 -4.29 -43.12 7.33
CA GLN A 32 -4.45 -41.73 7.82
C GLN A 32 -3.53 -41.45 9.00
N LEU A 33 -3.44 -42.39 9.94
CA LEU A 33 -2.56 -42.28 11.10
C LEU A 33 -1.09 -42.23 10.67
N GLU A 34 -0.68 -43.09 9.74
CA GLU A 34 0.67 -43.11 9.20
C GLU A 34 1.03 -41.77 8.52
N ARG A 35 0.17 -41.27 7.63
CA ARG A 35 0.39 -39.96 6.97
C ARG A 35 0.44 -38.81 7.97
N LEU A 36 -0.47 -38.77 8.95
CA LEU A 36 -0.47 -37.72 9.97
C LEU A 36 0.78 -37.81 10.87
N TRP A 37 1.25 -39.03 11.15
CA TRP A 37 2.49 -39.26 11.88
C TRP A 37 3.71 -38.77 11.09
N THR A 38 3.81 -39.12 9.81
CA THR A 38 4.87 -38.63 8.92
C THR A 38 4.85 -37.10 8.84
N TYR A 39 3.66 -36.49 8.73
CA TYR A 39 3.51 -35.03 8.77
C TYR A 39 4.00 -34.45 10.09
N HIS A 40 3.70 -35.09 11.23
CA HIS A 40 4.21 -34.66 12.53
C HIS A 40 5.73 -34.70 12.60
N GLN A 41 6.37 -35.77 12.10
CA GLN A 41 7.83 -35.87 12.04
C GLN A 41 8.43 -34.77 11.16
N TRP A 42 7.84 -34.51 10.00
CA TRP A 42 8.24 -33.41 9.11
C TRP A 42 8.14 -32.05 9.80
N LEU A 43 7.00 -31.78 10.44
CA LEU A 43 6.77 -30.53 11.17
C LEU A 43 7.82 -30.35 12.28
N ARG A 44 8.10 -31.40 13.06
CA ARG A 44 9.10 -31.37 14.13
C ARG A 44 10.51 -31.10 13.60
N LYS A 45 10.93 -31.85 12.58
CA LYS A 45 12.27 -31.75 11.97
C LYS A 45 12.56 -30.34 11.46
N HIS A 46 11.59 -29.70 10.82
CA HIS A 46 11.79 -28.39 10.19
C HIS A 46 11.37 -27.21 11.09
N ASN A 47 10.84 -27.46 12.29
CA ASN A 47 10.35 -26.39 13.16
C ASN A 47 11.47 -25.48 13.69
N GLU A 48 12.63 -26.06 14.01
CA GLU A 48 13.77 -25.32 14.56
C GLU A 48 14.30 -24.27 13.58
N GLU A 49 14.37 -24.62 12.29
CA GLU A 49 14.84 -23.73 11.24
C GLU A 49 13.76 -22.75 10.76
N LEU A 50 12.52 -23.22 10.60
CA LEU A 50 11.46 -22.46 9.91
C LEU A 50 10.46 -21.77 10.86
N ASN A 51 10.59 -21.95 12.18
CA ASN A 51 9.71 -21.39 13.20
C ASN A 51 8.21 -21.60 12.84
N LEU A 52 7.84 -22.85 12.57
CA LEU A 52 6.52 -23.25 12.03
C LEU A 52 5.41 -23.20 13.09
N THR A 53 5.72 -23.55 14.34
CA THR A 53 4.81 -23.51 15.49
C THR A 53 5.57 -23.26 16.80
N ARG A 54 4.91 -22.59 17.75
CA ARG A 54 5.41 -22.35 19.12
C ARG A 54 5.04 -23.48 20.10
N ILE A 55 4.30 -24.49 19.63
CA ILE A 55 3.86 -25.61 20.48
C ILE A 55 4.85 -26.75 20.32
N HIS A 56 5.65 -26.99 21.37
CA HIS A 56 6.71 -28.00 21.34
C HIS A 56 6.33 -29.31 22.04
N ASN A 57 5.36 -29.30 22.96
CA ASN A 57 4.94 -30.49 23.67
C ASN A 57 4.04 -31.37 22.76
N PHE A 58 4.35 -32.67 22.66
CA PHE A 58 3.68 -33.61 21.76
C PHE A 58 2.16 -33.65 21.94
N GLU A 59 1.67 -33.88 23.15
CA GLU A 59 0.23 -33.95 23.41
C GLU A 59 -0.47 -32.63 23.04
N ASN A 60 0.15 -31.50 23.38
CA ASN A 60 -0.37 -30.20 22.99
C ASN A 60 -0.39 -29.98 21.47
N MET A 61 0.62 -30.48 20.73
CA MET A 61 0.59 -30.44 19.26
C MET A 61 -0.58 -31.27 18.74
N VAL A 62 -0.77 -32.50 19.25
CA VAL A 62 -1.86 -33.36 18.79
C VAL A 62 -3.22 -32.73 19.07
N ARG A 63 -3.46 -32.22 20.28
CA ARG A 63 -4.75 -31.60 20.63
C ARG A 63 -4.98 -30.25 19.94
N LYS A 64 -4.00 -29.33 20.00
CA LYS A 64 -4.21 -27.93 19.57
C LYS A 64 -3.95 -27.70 18.09
N LEU A 65 -3.20 -28.58 17.42
CA LEU A 65 -2.92 -28.46 15.99
C LEU A 65 -3.71 -29.49 15.19
N TYR A 66 -3.68 -30.78 15.55
CA TYR A 66 -4.32 -31.82 14.73
C TYR A 66 -5.79 -31.98 15.04
N VAL A 67 -6.18 -32.24 16.29
CA VAL A 67 -7.59 -32.38 16.69
C VAL A 67 -8.36 -31.12 16.30
N ASP A 68 -7.89 -29.92 16.69
CA ASP A 68 -8.55 -28.67 16.29
C ASP A 68 -8.67 -28.53 14.77
N SER A 69 -7.71 -29.04 13.96
CA SER A 69 -7.80 -28.97 12.49
C SER A 69 -8.86 -29.88 11.91
N LEU A 70 -9.11 -31.03 12.56
CA LEU A 70 -10.00 -32.06 12.08
C LEU A 70 -11.46 -31.84 12.49
N LEU A 71 -11.68 -31.18 13.63
CA LEU A 71 -13.03 -30.92 14.15
C LEU A 71 -13.98 -30.25 13.13
N PRO A 72 -13.57 -29.24 12.34
CA PRO A 72 -14.44 -28.69 11.29
C PRO A 72 -14.96 -29.74 10.30
N GLY A 73 -14.14 -30.71 9.89
CA GLY A 73 -14.53 -31.78 8.97
C GLY A 73 -15.50 -32.81 9.54
N ILE A 74 -15.69 -32.80 10.87
CA ILE A 74 -16.66 -33.64 11.59
C ILE A 74 -17.94 -32.85 11.84
N MET A 75 -17.82 -31.54 12.09
CA MET A 75 -18.94 -30.68 12.45
C MET A 75 -19.80 -30.29 11.26
N ILE A 76 -19.19 -30.09 10.09
CA ILE A 76 -19.87 -29.63 8.88
C ILE A 76 -19.33 -30.33 7.63
N PRO A 77 -20.15 -30.50 6.58
CA PRO A 77 -19.67 -30.92 5.27
C PRO A 77 -18.67 -29.90 4.70
N LEU A 78 -17.48 -30.38 4.34
CA LEU A 78 -16.44 -29.55 3.74
C LEU A 78 -16.72 -29.39 2.23
N PRO A 79 -16.85 -28.15 1.74
CA PRO A 79 -16.98 -27.91 0.31
C PRO A 79 -15.67 -28.24 -0.42
N SER A 80 -15.75 -28.53 -1.72
CA SER A 80 -14.58 -28.77 -2.57
C SER A 80 -14.77 -28.10 -3.93
N PRO A 81 -13.81 -27.31 -4.45
CA PRO A 81 -12.47 -27.06 -3.89
C PRO A 81 -12.47 -26.24 -2.59
N LEU A 82 -11.60 -26.62 -1.64
CA LEU A 82 -11.42 -25.97 -0.34
C LEU A 82 -10.08 -25.22 -0.30
N MET A 83 -10.10 -23.94 0.06
CA MET A 83 -8.89 -23.16 0.30
C MET A 83 -8.61 -23.05 1.79
N ASP A 84 -7.41 -23.42 2.22
CA ASP A 84 -6.86 -23.07 3.53
C ASP A 84 -6.15 -21.72 3.43
N LEU A 85 -6.85 -20.65 3.86
CA LEU A 85 -6.35 -19.28 3.77
C LEU A 85 -5.43 -18.95 4.94
N GLY A 86 -4.16 -18.70 4.63
CA GLY A 86 -3.14 -18.45 5.65
C GLY A 86 -2.70 -19.74 6.33
N THR A 87 -2.55 -20.81 5.54
CA THR A 87 -2.31 -22.19 6.02
C THR A 87 -1.08 -22.34 6.92
N GLY A 88 -0.09 -21.44 6.84
CA GLY A 88 1.11 -21.51 7.66
C GLY A 88 1.89 -22.80 7.40
N PRO A 89 2.06 -23.67 8.41
CA PRO A 89 2.69 -24.98 8.22
C PRO A 89 1.76 -26.05 7.60
N GLY A 90 0.56 -25.69 7.15
CA GLY A 90 -0.38 -26.63 6.54
C GLY A 90 -1.65 -26.84 7.36
N MET A 91 -2.05 -25.88 8.18
CA MET A 91 -3.10 -26.05 9.19
C MET A 91 -4.27 -25.08 8.94
N PRO A 92 -5.52 -25.57 8.85
CA PRO A 92 -5.96 -26.96 9.00
C PRO A 92 -5.89 -27.85 7.75
N GLY A 93 -5.41 -27.34 6.61
CA GLY A 93 -5.54 -27.96 5.30
C GLY A 93 -4.93 -29.36 5.16
N ILE A 94 -3.68 -29.58 5.60
CA ILE A 94 -3.00 -30.88 5.49
C ILE A 94 -3.71 -31.95 6.32
N PRO A 95 -3.99 -31.76 7.63
CA PRO A 95 -4.79 -32.71 8.39
C PRO A 95 -6.13 -33.03 7.72
N LEU A 96 -6.85 -32.01 7.25
CA LEU A 96 -8.13 -32.22 6.57
C LEU A 96 -7.99 -33.05 5.30
N LYS A 97 -6.96 -32.80 4.49
CA LYS A 97 -6.70 -33.57 3.26
C LYS A 97 -6.32 -35.02 3.52
N ILE A 98 -5.60 -35.29 4.61
CA ILE A 98 -5.30 -36.66 5.04
C ILE A 98 -6.61 -37.40 5.37
N PHE A 99 -7.54 -36.77 6.09
CA PHE A 99 -8.79 -37.39 6.52
C PHE A 99 -9.88 -37.39 5.45
N HIS A 100 -9.80 -36.47 4.49
CA HIS A 100 -10.72 -36.36 3.36
C HIS A 100 -9.92 -36.34 2.04
N PRO A 101 -9.40 -37.51 1.58
CA PRO A 101 -8.52 -37.60 0.41
C PRO A 101 -9.14 -37.08 -0.90
N HIS A 102 -10.47 -37.05 -0.99
CA HIS A 102 -11.22 -36.55 -2.14
C HIS A 102 -11.26 -35.01 -2.25
N LEU A 103 -10.85 -34.27 -1.21
CA LEU A 103 -10.90 -32.81 -1.24
C LEU A 103 -9.86 -32.26 -2.21
N HIS A 104 -10.30 -31.52 -3.23
CA HIS A 104 -9.40 -30.62 -3.96
C HIS A 104 -9.02 -29.48 -3.01
N LEU A 105 -7.73 -29.38 -2.68
CA LEU A 105 -7.24 -28.47 -1.65
C LEU A 105 -6.34 -27.38 -2.24
N VAL A 106 -6.56 -26.13 -1.84
CA VAL A 106 -5.67 -25.00 -2.13
C VAL A 106 -5.04 -24.52 -0.83
N LEU A 107 -3.72 -24.65 -0.69
CA LEU A 107 -2.95 -24.21 0.46
C LEU A 107 -2.39 -22.81 0.18
N ALA A 108 -3.00 -21.76 0.74
CA ALA A 108 -2.59 -20.38 0.45
C ALA A 108 -1.62 -19.82 1.51
N GLU A 109 -0.37 -19.57 1.12
CA GLU A 109 0.70 -19.02 1.96
C GLU A 109 1.58 -18.04 1.17
N SER A 110 1.88 -16.89 1.77
CA SER A 110 2.63 -15.80 1.14
C SER A 110 4.16 -15.91 1.33
N ARG A 111 4.60 -16.62 2.37
CA ARG A 111 6.02 -16.73 2.75
C ARG A 111 6.70 -17.86 1.98
N GLN A 112 7.61 -17.51 1.07
CA GLN A 112 8.26 -18.47 0.15
C GLN A 112 8.99 -19.64 0.83
N HIS A 113 9.55 -19.45 2.03
CA HIS A 113 10.16 -20.56 2.77
C HIS A 113 9.11 -21.58 3.26
N ARG A 114 7.90 -21.14 3.60
CA ARG A 114 6.79 -22.02 3.98
C ARG A 114 6.13 -22.66 2.78
N VAL A 115 6.02 -21.94 1.66
CA VAL A 115 5.54 -22.48 0.38
C VAL A 115 6.37 -23.71 -0.01
N ARG A 116 7.70 -23.59 -0.03
CA ARG A 116 8.61 -24.71 -0.31
C ARG A 116 8.44 -25.87 0.68
N PHE A 117 8.30 -25.58 1.97
CA PHE A 117 8.00 -26.60 2.97
C PHE A 117 6.68 -27.34 2.69
N LEU A 118 5.61 -26.61 2.34
CA LEU A 118 4.31 -27.20 2.02
C LEU A 118 4.39 -28.09 0.77
N GLU A 119 5.09 -27.64 -0.27
CA GLU A 119 5.32 -28.42 -1.49
C GLU A 119 6.04 -29.73 -1.16
N SER A 120 7.17 -29.68 -0.44
CA SER A 120 7.93 -30.86 -0.03
C SER A 120 7.13 -31.81 0.87
N VAL A 121 6.30 -31.28 1.77
CA VAL A 121 5.43 -32.11 2.63
C VAL A 121 4.33 -32.77 1.81
N CYS A 122 3.69 -32.06 0.88
CA CYS A 122 2.65 -32.65 0.04
C CYS A 122 3.20 -33.79 -0.82
N GLU A 123 4.41 -33.61 -1.37
CA GLU A 123 5.13 -34.64 -2.11
C GLU A 123 5.47 -35.85 -1.22
N ALA A 124 6.09 -35.62 -0.05
CA ALA A 124 6.49 -36.67 0.88
C ALA A 124 5.32 -37.50 1.42
N LEU A 125 4.14 -36.89 1.55
CA LEU A 125 2.91 -37.56 2.00
C LEU A 125 2.10 -38.18 0.85
N GLY A 126 2.49 -37.97 -0.41
CA GLY A 126 1.75 -38.41 -1.58
C GLY A 126 0.34 -37.82 -1.64
N LEU A 127 0.19 -36.52 -1.32
CA LEU A 127 -1.11 -35.85 -1.35
C LEU A 127 -1.45 -35.40 -2.78
N GLU A 128 -2.41 -36.06 -3.39
CA GLU A 128 -2.92 -35.69 -4.72
C GLU A 128 -3.94 -34.56 -4.64
N GLN A 129 -4.18 -33.85 -5.75
CA GLN A 129 -5.19 -32.77 -5.83
C GLN A 129 -4.97 -31.64 -4.80
N VAL A 130 -3.71 -31.38 -4.45
CA VAL A 130 -3.30 -30.25 -3.62
C VAL A 130 -2.58 -29.23 -4.50
N VAL A 131 -2.93 -27.97 -4.34
CA VAL A 131 -2.20 -26.85 -4.97
C VAL A 131 -1.70 -25.92 -3.88
N VAL A 132 -0.39 -25.66 -3.88
CA VAL A 132 0.21 -24.66 -3.00
C VAL A 132 0.22 -23.32 -3.73
N GLU A 133 -0.49 -22.34 -3.18
CA GLU A 133 -0.59 -21.00 -3.76
C GLU A 133 0.35 -20.06 -3.00
N GLY A 134 1.50 -19.77 -3.61
CA GLY A 134 2.61 -19.02 -3.01
C GLY A 134 2.48 -17.49 -3.03
N ARG A 135 1.29 -16.96 -3.27
CA ARG A 135 1.01 -15.51 -3.36
C ARG A 135 -0.06 -15.07 -2.38
N ARG A 136 -0.08 -13.78 -2.05
CA ARG A 136 -1.08 -13.22 -1.15
C ARG A 136 -2.46 -13.23 -1.82
N ILE A 137 -3.42 -13.91 -1.21
CA ILE A 137 -4.83 -13.87 -1.65
C ILE A 137 -5.42 -12.50 -1.31
N GLY A 138 -6.05 -11.88 -2.30
CA GLY A 138 -6.79 -10.63 -2.18
C GLY A 138 -7.98 -10.62 -3.13
N PRO A 139 -8.78 -9.53 -3.16
CA PRO A 139 -10.09 -9.51 -3.81
C PRO A 139 -10.10 -9.89 -5.31
N HIS A 140 -8.95 -9.80 -5.97
CA HIS A 140 -8.77 -10.12 -7.40
C HIS A 140 -8.26 -11.54 -7.68
N TYR A 141 -8.07 -12.36 -6.65
CA TYR A 141 -7.71 -13.76 -6.82
C TYR A 141 -8.92 -14.53 -7.37
N ASP A 142 -8.77 -15.20 -8.51
CA ASP A 142 -9.90 -15.63 -9.36
C ASP A 142 -10.08 -17.15 -9.48
N ARG A 143 -9.16 -17.93 -8.90
CA ARG A 143 -9.31 -19.39 -8.85
C ARG A 143 -10.56 -19.73 -8.04
N ALA A 144 -11.58 -20.20 -8.73
CA ALA A 144 -12.84 -20.58 -8.13
C ALA A 144 -12.65 -21.64 -7.04
N VAL A 145 -13.25 -21.40 -5.87
CA VAL A 145 -13.34 -22.34 -4.76
C VAL A 145 -14.76 -22.37 -4.23
N HIS A 146 -15.20 -23.52 -3.73
CA HIS A 146 -16.50 -23.68 -3.09
C HIS A 146 -16.42 -23.49 -1.58
N GLY A 147 -15.22 -23.46 -1.01
CA GLY A 147 -15.08 -22.89 0.31
C GLY A 147 -13.68 -22.43 0.67
N VAL A 148 -13.65 -21.67 1.75
CA VAL A 148 -12.46 -21.15 2.39
C VAL A 148 -12.52 -21.56 3.86
N ILE A 149 -11.47 -22.15 4.39
CA ILE A 149 -11.29 -22.38 5.82
C ILE A 149 -10.10 -21.56 6.31
N THR A 150 -10.22 -21.00 7.50
CA THR A 150 -9.11 -20.31 8.13
C THR A 150 -9.16 -20.44 9.64
N ARG A 151 -7.99 -20.68 10.25
CA ARG A 151 -7.78 -20.58 11.70
C ARG A 151 -7.58 -19.13 12.16
N ALA A 152 -7.64 -18.18 11.22
CA ALA A 152 -7.64 -16.71 11.32
C ALA A 152 -7.10 -16.09 12.61
N VAL A 153 -5.94 -15.43 12.48
CA VAL A 153 -5.52 -14.30 13.35
C VAL A 153 -6.08 -12.95 12.88
N GLU A 154 -6.63 -12.88 11.67
CA GLU A 154 -7.21 -11.65 11.09
C GLU A 154 -8.74 -11.56 11.30
N PRO A 155 -9.33 -10.35 11.30
CA PRO A 155 -10.78 -10.16 11.38
C PRO A 155 -11.58 -10.75 10.20
N MET A 156 -12.79 -11.28 10.46
CA MET A 156 -13.69 -11.93 9.49
C MET A 156 -13.98 -11.02 8.31
N ALA A 157 -14.25 -9.73 8.58
CA ALA A 157 -14.53 -8.74 7.56
C ALA A 157 -13.38 -8.63 6.52
N GLU A 158 -12.14 -8.65 6.99
CA GLU A 158 -10.96 -8.57 6.10
C GLU A 158 -10.81 -9.86 5.28
N THR A 159 -11.03 -11.03 5.90
CA THR A 159 -11.04 -12.29 5.16
C THR A 159 -12.13 -12.32 4.09
N LEU A 160 -13.36 -11.91 4.42
CA LEU A 160 -14.48 -11.88 3.47
C LEU A 160 -14.19 -10.97 2.27
N GLU A 161 -13.58 -9.80 2.49
CA GLU A 161 -13.13 -8.91 1.42
C GLU A 161 -12.08 -9.59 0.52
N ARG A 162 -11.08 -10.23 1.14
CA ARG A 162 -9.95 -10.85 0.41
C ARG A 162 -10.35 -12.00 -0.50
N ILE A 163 -11.46 -12.67 -0.24
CA ILE A 163 -11.89 -13.86 -0.98
C ILE A 163 -13.02 -13.57 -1.98
N GLU A 164 -13.38 -12.30 -2.17
CA GLU A 164 -14.51 -11.94 -3.05
C GLU A 164 -14.39 -12.46 -4.48
N GLY A 165 -13.17 -12.48 -5.04
CA GLY A 165 -12.92 -12.94 -6.40
C GLY A 165 -12.95 -14.46 -6.59
N CYS A 166 -12.73 -15.23 -5.52
CA CYS A 166 -12.54 -16.68 -5.64
C CYS A 166 -13.68 -17.52 -5.10
N LEU A 167 -14.41 -17.05 -4.09
CA LEU A 167 -15.49 -17.85 -3.49
C LEU A 167 -16.76 -17.79 -4.33
N GLU A 168 -17.21 -18.94 -4.85
CA GLU A 168 -18.42 -19.01 -5.66
C GLU A 168 -19.70 -18.73 -4.87
N LYS A 169 -20.79 -18.35 -5.56
CA LYS A 169 -22.12 -18.26 -4.97
C LYS A 169 -22.53 -19.63 -4.40
N GLY A 170 -23.09 -19.63 -3.20
CA GLY A 170 -23.34 -20.84 -2.42
C GLY A 170 -22.11 -21.41 -1.72
N GLY A 171 -20.91 -20.88 -2.01
CA GLY A 171 -19.67 -21.27 -1.36
C GLY A 171 -19.64 -20.85 0.12
N ARG A 172 -18.87 -21.58 0.93
CA ARG A 172 -18.83 -21.43 2.39
C ARG A 172 -17.49 -20.91 2.91
N VAL A 173 -17.53 -20.00 3.88
CA VAL A 173 -16.36 -19.50 4.61
C VAL A 173 -16.42 -20.00 6.03
N ILE A 174 -15.44 -20.80 6.43
CA ILE A 174 -15.38 -21.53 7.70
C ILE A 174 -14.31 -20.86 8.57
N PHE A 175 -14.75 -20.08 9.56
CA PHE A 175 -13.88 -19.39 10.51
C PHE A 175 -13.74 -20.22 11.78
N MET A 176 -12.50 -20.55 12.15
CA MET A 176 -12.19 -21.19 13.44
C MET A 176 -11.70 -20.14 14.43
N LYS A 177 -12.60 -19.59 15.25
CA LYS A 177 -12.36 -18.43 16.11
C LYS A 177 -12.24 -18.79 17.58
N GLY A 178 -11.71 -17.84 18.37
CA GLY A 178 -11.84 -17.86 19.82
C GLY A 178 -13.28 -17.53 20.26
N PRO A 179 -13.60 -17.68 21.56
CA PRO A 179 -14.96 -17.45 22.05
C PRO A 179 -15.39 -15.99 21.98
N GLN A 180 -14.44 -15.05 21.96
CA GLN A 180 -14.67 -13.60 21.97
C GLN A 180 -14.61 -13.02 20.55
N CYS A 181 -15.54 -13.39 19.67
CA CYS A 181 -15.61 -12.87 18.29
C CYS A 181 -16.94 -12.20 17.93
N ASP A 182 -17.79 -11.87 18.91
CA ASP A 182 -19.09 -11.25 18.66
C ASP A 182 -18.98 -9.92 17.92
N GLU A 183 -18.13 -8.99 18.39
CA GLU A 183 -17.93 -7.68 17.73
C GLU A 183 -17.44 -7.82 16.28
N GLU A 184 -16.56 -8.78 16.05
CA GLU A 184 -15.99 -9.09 14.74
C GLU A 184 -17.06 -9.67 13.80
N LEU A 185 -17.90 -10.57 14.31
CA LEU A 185 -19.03 -11.17 13.61
C LEU A 185 -20.08 -10.11 13.26
N GLU A 186 -20.52 -9.31 14.22
CA GLU A 186 -21.50 -8.23 14.01
C GLU A 186 -21.01 -7.23 12.95
N ARG A 187 -19.73 -6.86 13.01
CA ARG A 187 -19.11 -6.00 12.00
C ARG A 187 -19.12 -6.65 10.61
N ALA A 188 -18.76 -7.91 10.50
CA ALA A 188 -18.76 -8.64 9.23
C ALA A 188 -20.18 -8.74 8.64
N VAL A 189 -21.18 -9.10 9.46
CA VAL A 189 -22.60 -9.17 9.04
C VAL A 189 -23.07 -7.83 8.50
N ARG A 190 -22.77 -6.73 9.20
CA ARG A 190 -23.16 -5.38 8.77
C ARG A 190 -22.49 -4.93 7.47
N LEU A 191 -21.18 -5.19 7.30
CA LEU A 191 -20.42 -4.75 6.12
C LEU A 191 -20.71 -5.58 4.85
N PHE A 192 -21.13 -6.82 5.03
CA PHE A 192 -21.33 -7.78 3.94
C PHE A 192 -22.78 -8.23 3.78
N ALA A 193 -23.73 -7.49 4.37
CA ALA A 193 -25.16 -7.71 4.23
C ALA A 193 -25.57 -7.79 2.74
N GLY A 194 -26.38 -8.80 2.38
CA GLY A 194 -26.79 -9.07 1.00
C GLY A 194 -25.71 -9.68 0.10
N ARG A 195 -24.48 -9.84 0.59
CA ARG A 195 -23.40 -10.56 -0.11
C ARG A 195 -23.06 -11.89 0.56
N TYR A 196 -23.11 -11.91 1.88
CA TYR A 196 -22.86 -13.08 2.72
C TYR A 196 -23.91 -13.16 3.82
N ALA A 197 -24.29 -14.39 4.18
CA ALA A 197 -25.15 -14.67 5.34
C ALA A 197 -24.46 -15.66 6.28
N VAL A 198 -24.64 -15.48 7.58
CA VAL A 198 -24.18 -16.46 8.59
C VAL A 198 -25.16 -17.63 8.58
N VAL A 199 -24.65 -18.84 8.38
CA VAL A 199 -25.45 -20.08 8.33
C VAL A 199 -25.16 -21.02 9.48
N GLU A 200 -24.04 -20.84 10.17
CA GLU A 200 -23.68 -21.60 11.36
C GLU A 200 -22.90 -20.71 12.31
N ASP A 201 -23.18 -20.80 13.60
CA ASP A 201 -22.38 -20.23 14.66
C ASP A 201 -22.38 -21.18 15.86
N ARG A 202 -21.32 -21.97 15.97
CA ARG A 202 -21.25 -23.10 16.90
C ARG A 202 -20.08 -22.98 17.84
N ALA A 203 -20.36 -22.84 19.13
CA ALA A 203 -19.36 -22.97 20.18
C ALA A 203 -18.94 -24.43 20.34
N TYR A 204 -17.63 -24.67 20.54
CA TYR A 204 -17.09 -25.99 20.86
C TYR A 204 -15.88 -25.88 21.79
N VAL A 205 -15.48 -27.01 22.37
CA VAL A 205 -14.27 -27.13 23.18
C VAL A 205 -13.37 -28.16 22.51
N ILE A 206 -12.07 -27.87 22.41
CA ILE A 206 -11.11 -28.86 21.91
C ILE A 206 -11.03 -30.00 22.94
N PRO A 207 -11.41 -31.25 22.60
CA PRO A 207 -11.47 -32.35 23.55
C PRO A 207 -10.16 -32.57 24.33
N GLY A 208 -10.30 -32.81 25.63
CA GLY A 208 -9.17 -32.95 26.55
C GLY A 208 -8.42 -31.64 26.84
N THR A 209 -9.01 -30.48 26.55
CA THR A 209 -8.44 -29.17 26.90
C THR A 209 -9.51 -28.19 27.39
N PRO A 210 -9.16 -27.13 28.13
CA PRO A 210 -10.10 -26.06 28.47
C PRO A 210 -10.32 -25.04 27.33
N HIS A 211 -9.74 -25.26 26.14
CA HIS A 211 -9.75 -24.28 25.05
C HIS A 211 -11.11 -24.24 24.36
N ARG A 212 -11.85 -23.16 24.62
CA ARG A 212 -13.11 -22.84 23.95
C ARG A 212 -12.83 -22.23 22.57
N ARG A 213 -13.65 -22.60 21.60
CA ARG A 213 -13.59 -22.16 20.21
C ARG A 213 -15.00 -21.89 19.70
N ARG A 214 -15.08 -21.18 18.57
CA ARG A 214 -16.32 -20.88 17.87
C ARG A 214 -16.11 -21.12 16.38
N LEU A 215 -16.94 -21.98 15.80
CA LEU A 215 -16.98 -22.25 14.37
C LEU A 215 -18.07 -21.36 13.76
N VAL A 216 -17.67 -20.34 13.02
CA VAL A 216 -18.62 -19.43 12.36
C VAL A 216 -18.55 -19.68 10.86
N VAL A 217 -19.70 -19.93 10.25
CA VAL A 217 -19.79 -20.23 8.81
C VAL A 217 -20.64 -19.18 8.12
N PHE A 218 -20.06 -18.55 7.11
CA PHE A 218 -20.79 -17.72 6.16
C PHE A 218 -21.05 -18.49 4.87
N VAL A 219 -22.19 -18.23 4.23
CA VAL A 219 -22.46 -18.60 2.84
C VAL A 219 -22.41 -17.35 1.96
N ARG A 220 -21.87 -17.48 0.75
CA ARG A 220 -21.91 -16.45 -0.27
C ARG A 220 -23.29 -16.43 -0.95
N GLU A 221 -24.05 -15.36 -0.79
CA GLU A 221 -25.39 -15.21 -1.40
C GLU A 221 -25.35 -14.52 -2.76
N SER A 222 -24.45 -13.54 -2.89
CA SER A 222 -24.27 -12.80 -4.15
C SER A 222 -23.44 -13.62 -5.15
N GLU A 223 -23.71 -13.42 -6.45
CA GLU A 223 -22.78 -13.87 -7.48
C GLU A 223 -21.37 -13.38 -7.16
N ARG A 224 -20.35 -14.14 -7.60
CA ARG A 224 -19.01 -13.58 -7.62
C ARG A 224 -19.09 -12.26 -8.38
N PRO A 225 -18.47 -11.17 -7.87
CA PRO A 225 -18.31 -9.99 -8.71
C PRO A 225 -17.66 -10.53 -9.96
N ALA A 226 -18.25 -10.27 -11.14
CA ALA A 226 -17.78 -10.87 -12.36
C ALA A 226 -16.26 -10.69 -12.37
N VAL A 227 -15.54 -11.78 -12.15
CA VAL A 227 -14.15 -11.81 -12.49
C VAL A 227 -14.29 -11.70 -14.00
N VAL A 228 -14.23 -10.49 -14.56
CA VAL A 228 -12.92 -9.90 -14.66
C VAL A 228 -11.88 -10.91 -15.11
N ARG A 229 -12.25 -12.00 -15.82
CA ARG A 229 -11.36 -12.74 -16.69
C ARG A 229 -11.00 -11.68 -17.72
N GLN A 230 -10.09 -10.78 -17.37
CA GLN A 230 -9.42 -9.90 -18.29
C GLN A 230 -8.32 -10.72 -18.98
N ARG A 231 -8.66 -11.95 -19.40
CA ARG A 231 -8.34 -12.37 -20.75
C ARG A 231 -9.44 -11.77 -21.63
N ALA A 232 -9.10 -10.69 -22.32
CA ALA A 232 -9.93 -9.99 -23.29
C ALA A 232 -11.06 -9.12 -22.71
N GLY A 233 -10.66 -7.96 -22.19
CA GLY A 233 -11.54 -6.82 -21.95
C GLY A 233 -10.81 -5.49 -21.80
N VAL A 234 -9.51 -5.45 -22.10
CA VAL A 234 -8.81 -4.21 -22.42
C VAL A 234 -8.25 -4.43 -23.80
N GLY A 235 -9.05 -4.14 -24.84
CA GLY A 235 -8.51 -4.02 -26.19
C GLY A 235 -7.32 -3.05 -26.15
N GLY A 236 -6.10 -3.58 -26.29
CA GLY A 236 -4.86 -2.82 -26.45
C GLY A 236 -4.26 -2.07 -25.24
N ARG A 237 -4.87 -2.05 -24.04
CA ARG A 237 -4.40 -1.21 -22.89
C ARG A 237 -3.93 -1.96 -21.64
N HIS A 238 -3.72 -3.28 -21.70
CA HIS A 238 -2.92 -4.00 -20.70
C HIS A 238 -1.65 -4.51 -21.37
N LYS A 239 -0.48 -4.19 -20.81
CA LYS A 239 0.82 -4.61 -21.36
C LYS A 239 1.70 -5.17 -20.25
N VAL A 240 2.31 -6.31 -20.54
CA VAL A 240 3.35 -6.90 -19.69
C VAL A 240 4.70 -6.54 -20.29
N LEU A 241 5.57 -5.93 -19.48
CA LEU A 241 6.90 -5.45 -19.86
C LEU A 241 7.96 -6.26 -19.10
N ALA A 242 8.64 -7.16 -19.83
CA ALA A 242 9.71 -8.01 -19.29
C ALA A 242 11.13 -7.62 -19.80
N SER A 243 11.24 -6.59 -20.64
CA SER A 243 12.52 -6.20 -21.25
C SER A 243 12.81 -4.70 -21.07
N ARG A 244 14.06 -4.39 -20.71
CA ARG A 244 14.59 -3.01 -20.68
C ARG A 244 14.59 -2.35 -22.05
N GLU A 245 14.61 -3.16 -23.12
CA GLU A 245 14.65 -2.66 -24.49
C GLU A 245 13.28 -2.17 -25.00
N ASN A 246 12.21 -2.50 -24.26
CA ASN A 246 10.84 -2.10 -24.60
C ASN A 246 10.69 -0.57 -24.66
N ALA A 247 10.04 -0.07 -25.72
CA ALA A 247 9.87 1.36 -25.96
C ALA A 247 9.10 2.08 -24.83
N GLU A 248 8.06 1.46 -24.28
CA GLU A 248 7.27 2.02 -23.18
C GLU A 248 8.11 2.07 -21.89
N PHE A 249 8.85 1.01 -21.59
CA PHE A 249 9.76 1.02 -20.43
C PHE A 249 10.83 2.10 -20.58
N LYS A 250 11.48 2.22 -21.75
CA LYS A 250 12.46 3.27 -22.03
C LYS A 250 11.88 4.67 -21.86
N ARG A 251 10.63 4.88 -22.28
CA ARG A 251 9.90 6.13 -22.09
C ARG A 251 9.72 6.45 -20.60
N LEU A 252 9.21 5.51 -19.81
CA LEU A 252 9.04 5.68 -18.35
C LEU A 252 10.40 5.89 -17.64
N PHE A 253 11.41 5.15 -18.05
CA PHE A 253 12.76 5.26 -17.51
C PHE A 253 13.38 6.63 -17.77
N ARG A 254 13.22 7.18 -18.98
CA ARG A 254 13.67 8.55 -19.31
C ARG A 254 12.94 9.59 -18.46
N ALA A 255 11.65 9.38 -18.16
CA ALA A 255 10.85 10.28 -17.33
C ALA A 255 11.32 10.38 -15.85
N LEU A 256 12.33 9.61 -15.45
CA LEU A 256 13.05 9.81 -14.19
C LEU A 256 13.99 11.02 -14.20
N THR A 257 14.25 11.61 -15.37
CA THR A 257 15.19 12.74 -15.54
C THR A 257 14.48 13.99 -16.09
N PRO A 258 14.95 15.22 -15.77
CA PRO A 258 14.37 16.46 -16.31
C PRO A 258 14.27 16.49 -17.85
N LYS A 259 15.34 16.08 -18.54
CA LYS A 259 15.39 16.04 -20.00
C LYS A 259 14.37 15.07 -20.57
N GLY A 260 14.21 13.90 -19.95
CA GLY A 260 13.23 12.91 -20.37
C GLY A 260 11.80 13.34 -20.08
N ILE A 261 11.52 14.00 -18.95
CA ILE A 261 10.19 14.53 -18.66
C ILE A 261 9.76 15.54 -19.73
N LYS A 262 10.64 16.48 -20.10
CA LYS A 262 10.36 17.47 -21.15
C LYS A 262 10.11 16.82 -22.52
N LYS A 263 10.87 15.76 -22.83
CA LYS A 263 10.76 15.06 -24.12
C LYS A 263 9.51 14.18 -24.21
N GLU A 264 9.23 13.41 -23.16
CA GLU A 264 8.19 12.37 -23.17
C GLU A 264 6.83 12.91 -22.67
N GLY A 265 6.80 14.10 -22.06
CA GLY A 265 5.58 14.76 -21.59
C GLY A 265 4.88 14.05 -20.43
N VAL A 266 5.62 13.23 -19.67
CA VAL A 266 5.10 12.45 -18.55
C VAL A 266 6.03 12.46 -17.34
N CYS A 267 5.45 12.22 -16.18
CA CYS A 267 6.17 12.01 -14.92
C CYS A 267 5.61 10.80 -14.16
N LEU A 268 6.44 10.25 -13.29
CA LEU A 268 6.06 9.16 -12.41
C LEU A 268 5.63 9.67 -11.03
N VAL A 269 4.54 9.10 -10.52
CA VAL A 269 4.00 9.37 -9.19
C VAL A 269 4.07 8.11 -8.36
N SER A 270 4.60 8.24 -7.15
CA SER A 270 4.89 7.15 -6.22
C SER A 270 4.37 7.45 -4.82
N GLY A 271 4.03 6.39 -4.08
CA GLY A 271 3.50 6.46 -2.72
C GLY A 271 1.98 6.36 -2.67
N SER A 272 1.47 5.40 -1.91
CA SER A 272 0.05 4.98 -1.95
C SER A 272 -0.95 6.12 -1.73
N LYS A 273 -0.66 7.03 -0.79
CA LYS A 273 -1.53 8.20 -0.53
C LYS A 273 -1.56 9.15 -1.72
N LEU A 274 -0.39 9.52 -2.24
CA LEU A 274 -0.28 10.44 -3.37
C LEU A 274 -0.89 9.86 -4.65
N VAL A 275 -0.67 8.57 -4.90
CA VAL A 275 -1.29 7.83 -6.01
C VAL A 275 -2.82 7.86 -5.90
N ALA A 276 -3.38 7.58 -4.73
CA ALA A 276 -4.81 7.65 -4.50
C ALA A 276 -5.37 9.09 -4.64
N ASP A 277 -4.64 10.10 -4.16
CA ASP A 277 -5.04 11.50 -4.25
C ASP A 277 -5.05 12.00 -5.70
N VAL A 278 -4.05 11.64 -6.50
CA VAL A 278 -3.98 12.00 -7.94
C VAL A 278 -5.09 11.28 -8.72
N LEU A 279 -5.32 9.98 -8.47
CA LEU A 279 -6.44 9.26 -9.09
C LEU A 279 -7.80 9.88 -8.76
N ARG A 280 -7.98 10.44 -7.57
CA ARG A 280 -9.25 11.05 -7.17
C ARG A 280 -9.43 12.46 -7.74
N SER A 281 -8.37 13.27 -7.68
CA SER A 281 -8.46 14.70 -7.97
C SER A 281 -8.07 15.08 -9.40
N ARG A 282 -7.22 14.29 -10.04
CA ARG A 282 -6.59 14.57 -11.35
C ARG A 282 -6.51 13.31 -12.23
N SER A 283 -7.59 12.55 -12.25
CA SER A 283 -7.72 11.34 -13.07
C SER A 283 -7.53 11.62 -14.56
N ASP A 284 -7.86 12.83 -15.01
CA ASP A 284 -7.66 13.37 -16.37
C ASP A 284 -6.21 13.28 -16.86
N LEU A 285 -5.24 13.37 -15.94
CA LEU A 285 -3.83 13.33 -16.27
C LEU A 285 -3.26 11.90 -16.30
N VAL A 286 -3.95 10.91 -15.73
CA VAL A 286 -3.39 9.56 -15.53
C VAL A 286 -3.38 8.81 -16.86
N GLN A 287 -2.19 8.39 -17.29
CA GLN A 287 -2.00 7.63 -18.53
C GLN A 287 -1.79 6.14 -18.27
N ALA A 288 -1.07 5.79 -17.20
CA ALA A 288 -0.84 4.38 -16.88
C ALA A 288 -0.81 4.10 -15.37
N TRP A 289 -1.28 2.92 -15.02
CA TRP A 289 -1.12 2.26 -13.73
C TRP A 289 -0.02 1.24 -13.85
N ILE A 290 1.03 1.36 -13.04
CA ILE A 290 2.24 0.55 -13.16
C ILE A 290 2.38 -0.32 -11.92
N THR A 291 2.52 -1.62 -12.11
CA THR A 291 2.75 -2.59 -11.03
C THR A 291 3.86 -3.56 -11.36
N VAL A 292 4.39 -4.23 -10.34
CA VAL A 292 5.11 -5.48 -10.56
C VAL A 292 4.13 -6.53 -11.11
N GLN A 293 4.62 -7.50 -11.90
CA GLN A 293 3.83 -8.63 -12.36
C GLN A 293 3.13 -9.36 -11.20
N GLY A 294 1.86 -9.68 -11.40
CA GLY A 294 0.99 -10.24 -10.35
C GLY A 294 0.56 -9.21 -9.30
N GLY A 295 0.86 -7.92 -9.52
CA GLY A 295 0.39 -6.82 -8.71
C GLY A 295 -1.09 -6.51 -8.93
N PRO A 296 -1.69 -5.62 -8.10
CA PRO A 296 -3.11 -5.30 -8.21
C PRO A 296 -3.41 -4.54 -9.52
N PRO A 297 -4.54 -4.81 -10.19
CA PRO A 297 -4.98 -4.03 -11.34
C PRO A 297 -5.27 -2.57 -10.96
N PRO A 298 -5.44 -1.67 -11.95
CA PRO A 298 -5.92 -0.32 -11.69
C PRO A 298 -7.22 -0.36 -10.88
N PRO A 299 -7.41 0.53 -9.88
CA PRO A 299 -8.66 0.58 -9.12
C PRO A 299 -9.88 0.79 -10.04
N PRO A 300 -11.08 0.27 -9.71
CA PRO A 300 -12.27 0.40 -10.55
C PRO A 300 -12.68 1.85 -10.86
N ALA A 301 -12.32 2.80 -9.99
CA ALA A 301 -12.54 4.23 -10.20
C ALA A 301 -11.56 4.89 -11.20
N SER A 302 -10.62 4.13 -11.76
CA SER A 302 -9.65 4.64 -12.73
C SER A 302 -10.35 4.92 -14.06
N PRO A 303 -10.00 6.01 -14.78
CA PRO A 303 -10.53 6.26 -16.11
C PRO A 303 -10.24 5.11 -17.07
N GLU A 304 -11.16 4.86 -18.01
CA GLU A 304 -10.98 3.82 -19.03
C GLU A 304 -9.73 4.04 -19.90
N SER A 305 -9.25 5.28 -20.01
CA SER A 305 -8.04 5.65 -20.75
C SER A 305 -6.74 5.16 -20.10
N VAL A 306 -6.77 4.73 -18.84
CA VAL A 306 -5.57 4.30 -18.11
C VAL A 306 -5.09 2.95 -18.63
N VAL A 307 -3.83 2.90 -19.05
CA VAL A 307 -3.14 1.69 -19.47
C VAL A 307 -2.59 0.96 -18.25
N TRP A 308 -2.82 -0.34 -18.12
CA TRP A 308 -2.16 -1.15 -17.10
C TRP A 308 -0.82 -1.65 -17.64
N LEU A 309 0.26 -1.36 -16.93
CA LEU A 309 1.62 -1.83 -17.23
C LEU A 309 2.11 -2.73 -16.09
N GLU A 310 2.23 -4.02 -16.36
CA GLU A 310 2.86 -4.97 -15.44
C GLU A 310 4.33 -5.15 -15.80
N LEU A 311 5.23 -4.93 -14.85
CA LEU A 311 6.67 -4.99 -15.06
C LEU A 311 7.28 -6.16 -14.29
N ASP A 312 8.30 -6.79 -14.86
CA ASP A 312 9.19 -7.66 -14.08
C ASP A 312 9.75 -6.90 -12.87
N LYS A 313 9.99 -7.61 -11.77
CA LYS A 313 10.43 -7.03 -10.50
C LYS A 313 11.63 -6.09 -10.65
N ALA A 314 12.67 -6.51 -11.39
CA ALA A 314 13.87 -5.72 -11.61
C ALA A 314 13.62 -4.43 -12.42
N LEU A 315 12.63 -4.42 -13.32
CA LEU A 315 12.24 -3.23 -14.07
C LEU A 315 11.42 -2.28 -13.21
N PHE A 316 10.51 -2.84 -12.42
CA PHE A 316 9.69 -2.08 -11.50
C PHE A 316 10.55 -1.34 -10.47
N GLU A 317 11.53 -2.02 -9.86
CA GLU A 317 12.46 -1.44 -8.87
C GLU A 317 13.24 -0.24 -9.41
N VAL A 318 13.52 -0.21 -10.72
CA VAL A 318 14.19 0.93 -11.35
C VAL A 318 13.28 2.16 -11.45
N LEU A 319 11.98 1.96 -11.70
CA LEU A 319 11.01 3.05 -11.79
C LEU A 319 10.54 3.53 -10.41
N ASP A 320 10.50 2.62 -9.43
CA ASP A 320 10.19 2.93 -8.04
C ASP A 320 11.41 3.48 -7.31
N VAL A 321 11.80 4.71 -7.67
CA VAL A 321 12.96 5.45 -7.13
C VAL A 321 13.03 5.48 -5.61
N PHE A 322 11.90 5.25 -4.93
CA PHE A 322 11.78 5.31 -3.49
C PHE A 322 11.60 3.95 -2.81
N GLY A 323 11.63 2.85 -3.57
CA GLY A 323 11.48 1.49 -3.03
C GLY A 323 10.18 1.27 -2.28
N THR A 324 9.07 1.86 -2.74
CA THR A 324 7.77 1.73 -2.09
C THR A 324 7.21 0.30 -2.17
N GLY A 325 7.52 -0.44 -3.25
CA GLY A 325 6.91 -1.73 -3.56
C GLY A 325 5.39 -1.64 -3.80
N ARG A 326 4.89 -0.45 -4.13
CA ARG A 326 3.46 -0.15 -4.31
C ARG A 326 3.21 0.39 -5.70
N PRO A 327 1.98 0.26 -6.24
CA PRO A 327 1.67 0.76 -7.58
C PRO A 327 2.09 2.22 -7.81
N LEU A 328 2.58 2.49 -9.02
CA LEU A 328 2.96 3.82 -9.48
C LEU A 328 1.95 4.33 -10.51
N LEU A 329 1.91 5.64 -10.71
CA LEU A 329 1.20 6.23 -11.85
C LEU A 329 2.20 6.82 -12.84
N CYS A 330 1.92 6.64 -14.13
CA CYS A 330 2.42 7.53 -15.18
C CYS A 330 1.37 8.59 -15.46
N VAL A 331 1.75 9.85 -15.31
CA VAL A 331 0.86 11.00 -15.39
C VAL A 331 1.37 11.95 -16.46
N ARG A 332 0.46 12.47 -17.29
CA ARG A 332 0.73 13.53 -18.26
C ARG A 332 1.17 14.78 -17.51
N VAL A 333 2.28 15.36 -17.92
CA VAL A 333 2.74 16.64 -17.39
C VAL A 333 1.78 17.74 -17.86
N PRO A 334 1.14 18.48 -16.93
CA PRO A 334 0.39 19.69 -17.28
C PRO A 334 1.28 20.71 -18.02
N PRO A 335 0.72 21.49 -18.94
CA PRO A 335 1.48 22.53 -19.62
C PRO A 335 1.98 23.59 -18.62
N CYS A 336 3.24 23.98 -18.75
CA CYS A 336 3.83 25.12 -18.06
C CYS A 336 4.12 26.21 -19.10
N PRO A 337 3.18 27.10 -19.40
CA PRO A 337 3.40 28.14 -20.40
C PRO A 337 4.51 29.11 -19.94
N PRO A 338 5.23 29.73 -20.90
CA PRO A 338 6.21 30.75 -20.55
C PRO A 338 5.53 31.92 -19.82
N TRP A 339 6.28 32.59 -18.97
CA TRP A 339 5.92 33.87 -18.38
C TRP A 339 6.96 34.91 -18.80
N SER A 340 6.46 36.08 -19.18
CA SER A 340 7.29 37.23 -19.53
C SER A 340 7.10 38.34 -18.49
N PRO A 341 8.11 39.20 -18.25
CA PRO A 341 7.92 40.39 -17.42
C PRO A 341 6.81 41.34 -17.91
N GLU A 342 6.51 41.32 -19.21
CA GLU A 342 5.45 42.13 -19.83
C GLU A 342 4.04 41.65 -19.43
N ASP A 343 3.90 40.38 -19.04
CA ASP A 343 2.65 39.81 -18.51
C ASP A 343 2.23 40.47 -17.18
N GLY A 344 3.16 41.14 -16.50
CA GLY A 344 2.97 41.70 -15.17
C GLY A 344 2.72 40.62 -14.10
N LEU A 345 2.21 41.05 -12.94
CA LEU A 345 1.89 40.19 -11.81
C LEU A 345 0.42 40.32 -11.43
N GLU A 346 -0.26 39.17 -11.28
CA GLU A 346 -1.63 39.13 -10.78
C GLU A 346 -1.70 39.63 -9.32
N PRO A 347 -2.86 40.15 -8.87
CA PRO A 347 -3.10 40.45 -7.45
C PRO A 347 -2.71 39.29 -6.54
N GLY A 348 -1.95 39.59 -5.48
CA GLY A 348 -1.39 38.65 -4.54
C GLY A 348 0.12 38.41 -4.75
N CYS A 349 0.58 37.24 -4.30
CA CYS A 349 1.97 36.83 -4.39
C CYS A 349 2.18 35.89 -5.58
N THR A 350 3.05 36.27 -6.51
CA THR A 350 3.65 35.37 -7.49
C THR A 350 4.98 34.86 -6.97
N LEU A 351 5.18 33.55 -6.85
CA LEU A 351 6.42 32.99 -6.32
C LEU A 351 7.43 32.71 -7.45
N PHE A 352 8.63 33.25 -7.36
CA PHE A 352 9.74 32.97 -8.27
C PHE A 352 10.72 31.99 -7.63
N VAL A 353 10.92 30.84 -8.27
CA VAL A 353 11.70 29.71 -7.72
C VAL A 353 12.90 29.41 -8.60
N PRO A 354 14.15 29.59 -8.11
CA PRO A 354 15.37 29.23 -8.83
C PRO A 354 16.06 27.96 -8.32
N PHE A 355 15.38 27.11 -7.54
CA PHE A 355 16.03 26.01 -6.81
C PHE A 355 16.48 24.87 -7.73
N GLN A 356 17.76 24.49 -7.64
CA GLN A 356 18.36 23.44 -8.46
C GLN A 356 18.08 22.02 -7.93
N ASP A 357 17.73 21.88 -6.64
CA ASP A 357 17.33 20.61 -6.06
C ASP A 357 15.82 20.37 -6.24
N PRO A 358 15.40 19.25 -6.87
CA PRO A 358 13.99 18.93 -7.01
C PRO A 358 13.25 18.74 -5.68
N GLU A 359 13.89 18.30 -4.60
CA GLU A 359 13.20 18.17 -3.30
C GLU A 359 12.81 19.54 -2.75
N ASN A 360 13.72 20.52 -2.81
CA ASN A 360 13.42 21.91 -2.46
C ASN A 360 12.35 22.54 -3.36
N VAL A 361 12.38 22.29 -4.69
CA VAL A 361 11.29 22.71 -5.59
C VAL A 361 9.96 22.13 -5.13
N GLY A 362 9.90 20.83 -4.84
CA GLY A 362 8.67 20.19 -4.37
C GLY A 362 8.17 20.77 -3.04
N ALA A 363 9.07 20.95 -2.07
CA ALA A 363 8.74 21.50 -0.76
C ALA A 363 8.17 22.92 -0.85
N VAL A 364 8.75 23.77 -1.70
CA VAL A 364 8.26 25.15 -1.88
C VAL A 364 6.94 25.19 -2.64
N LEU A 365 6.69 24.30 -3.59
CA LEU A 365 5.39 24.18 -4.24
C LEU A 365 4.30 23.77 -3.24
N ARG A 366 4.59 22.82 -2.34
CA ARG A 366 3.65 22.46 -1.26
C ARG A 366 3.29 23.67 -0.41
N THR A 367 4.30 24.45 -0.06
CA THR A 367 4.21 25.67 0.74
C THR A 367 3.40 26.76 0.01
N ALA A 368 3.70 26.99 -1.27
CA ALA A 368 2.99 27.95 -2.12
C ALA A 368 1.49 27.64 -2.19
N ALA A 369 1.14 26.36 -2.35
CA ALA A 369 -0.25 25.94 -2.34
C ALA A 369 -0.92 26.14 -0.97
N ALA A 370 -0.20 25.93 0.14
CA ALA A 370 -0.75 26.10 1.49
C ALA A 370 -1.04 27.57 1.82
N PHE A 371 -0.20 28.50 1.36
CA PHE A 371 -0.37 29.94 1.61
C PHE A 371 -1.15 30.68 0.53
N GLY A 372 -1.62 29.99 -0.51
CA GLY A 372 -2.48 30.58 -1.54
C GLY A 372 -1.75 31.55 -2.47
N VAL A 373 -0.51 31.23 -2.85
CA VAL A 373 0.23 31.91 -3.92
C VAL A 373 -0.57 31.80 -5.23
N THR A 374 -0.65 32.89 -6.01
CA THR A 374 -1.49 32.96 -7.22
C THR A 374 -0.88 32.22 -8.40
N ALA A 375 0.43 32.37 -8.59
CA ALA A 375 1.20 31.67 -9.61
C ALA A 375 2.62 31.37 -9.12
N VAL A 376 3.23 30.32 -9.67
CA VAL A 376 4.65 30.00 -9.45
C VAL A 376 5.39 30.10 -10.78
N VAL A 377 6.37 30.99 -10.84
CA VAL A 377 7.31 31.15 -11.94
C VAL A 377 8.58 30.36 -11.61
N LEU A 378 8.79 29.26 -12.33
CA LEU A 378 10.01 28.47 -12.23
C LEU A 378 11.07 29.10 -13.13
N LEU A 379 12.12 29.64 -12.54
CA LEU A 379 13.22 30.27 -13.26
C LEU A 379 14.06 29.22 -13.99
N LYS A 380 14.88 29.64 -14.95
CA LYS A 380 15.68 28.74 -15.80
C LYS A 380 16.59 27.81 -15.00
N GLU A 381 17.05 28.25 -13.83
CA GLU A 381 17.90 27.49 -12.91
C GLU A 381 17.14 26.38 -12.18
N ALA A 382 15.82 26.45 -12.13
CA ALA A 382 15.02 25.55 -11.32
C ALA A 382 15.05 24.11 -11.83
N ALA A 383 15.10 23.16 -10.90
CA ALA A 383 14.84 21.76 -11.18
C ALA A 383 13.43 21.60 -11.74
N HIS A 384 13.26 20.58 -12.59
CA HIS A 384 11.97 20.31 -13.20
C HIS A 384 10.91 19.98 -12.12
N PRO A 385 9.76 20.66 -12.08
CA PRO A 385 8.79 20.53 -10.99
C PRO A 385 8.11 19.16 -10.94
N PHE A 386 8.07 18.47 -12.10
CA PHE A 386 7.52 17.12 -12.24
C PHE A 386 8.58 16.01 -12.09
N HIS A 387 9.79 16.34 -11.61
CA HIS A 387 10.76 15.32 -11.22
C HIS A 387 10.18 14.43 -10.11
N PRO A 388 10.40 13.10 -10.07
CA PRO A 388 9.79 12.21 -9.08
C PRO A 388 9.98 12.67 -7.63
N LYS A 389 11.17 13.21 -7.31
CA LYS A 389 11.48 13.83 -6.01
C LYS A 389 10.65 15.08 -5.72
N ALA A 390 10.51 15.98 -6.68
CA ALA A 390 9.70 17.20 -6.56
C ALA A 390 8.21 16.88 -6.41
N VAL A 391 7.70 15.95 -7.21
CA VAL A 391 6.31 15.48 -7.14
C VAL A 391 6.00 14.93 -5.75
N ARG A 392 6.88 14.06 -5.23
CA ARG A 392 6.73 13.48 -3.89
C ARG A 392 6.80 14.53 -2.78
N ALA A 393 7.82 15.40 -2.81
CA ALA A 393 7.99 16.45 -1.80
C ALA A 393 6.82 17.47 -1.82
N SER A 394 6.25 17.74 -3.01
CA SER A 394 5.08 18.61 -3.15
C SER A 394 3.78 18.03 -2.58
N ALA A 395 3.75 16.72 -2.29
CA ALA A 395 2.55 15.97 -1.92
C ALA A 395 1.39 16.23 -2.91
N GLY A 396 1.71 16.25 -4.21
CA GLY A 396 0.73 16.45 -5.29
C GLY A 396 0.31 17.90 -5.52
N ALA A 397 0.81 18.87 -4.75
CA ALA A 397 0.53 20.29 -4.95
C ALA A 397 0.94 20.79 -6.34
N VAL A 398 1.99 20.20 -6.92
CA VAL A 398 2.48 20.52 -8.27
C VAL A 398 1.39 20.41 -9.34
N PHE A 399 0.40 19.52 -9.18
CA PHE A 399 -0.65 19.35 -10.19
C PHE A 399 -1.75 20.42 -10.11
N ARG A 400 -1.92 21.10 -8.99
CA ARG A 400 -3.00 22.10 -8.80
C ARG A 400 -2.55 23.55 -8.94
N LEU A 401 -1.24 23.80 -8.86
CA LEU A 401 -0.68 25.15 -8.95
C LEU A 401 -0.63 25.64 -10.40
N ARG A 402 -0.75 26.96 -10.57
CA ARG A 402 -0.48 27.64 -11.84
C ARG A 402 1.04 27.80 -12.00
N LEU A 403 1.66 26.86 -12.73
CA LEU A 403 3.09 26.88 -13.00
C LEU A 403 3.39 27.60 -14.31
N ARG A 404 4.41 28.46 -14.30
CA ARG A 404 4.93 29.15 -15.47
C ARG A 404 6.44 28.97 -15.58
N LEU A 405 6.98 29.03 -16.80
CA LEU A 405 8.43 28.99 -17.03
C LEU A 405 8.95 30.41 -17.23
N GLY A 406 9.83 30.87 -16.34
CA GLY A 406 10.45 32.19 -16.38
C GLY A 406 11.85 32.17 -17.00
N PRO A 407 12.45 33.37 -17.17
CA PRO A 407 13.81 33.52 -17.68
C PRO A 407 14.86 33.10 -16.63
N SER A 408 16.14 33.34 -16.89
CA SER A 408 17.18 33.22 -15.85
C SER A 408 16.92 34.24 -14.75
N LEU A 409 17.31 33.88 -13.53
CA LEU A 409 17.39 34.80 -12.39
C LEU A 409 18.13 36.12 -12.73
N HIS A 410 19.16 36.04 -13.57
CA HIS A 410 19.97 37.19 -13.98
C HIS A 410 19.29 38.09 -15.03
N ASP A 411 18.31 37.54 -15.75
CA ASP A 411 17.59 38.23 -16.82
C ASP A 411 16.30 38.90 -16.30
N LEU A 412 15.98 38.76 -15.01
CA LEU A 412 14.82 39.41 -14.41
C LEU A 412 15.02 40.94 -14.37
N PRO A 413 14.10 41.73 -14.93
CA PRO A 413 14.24 43.17 -14.95
C PRO A 413 14.06 43.78 -13.55
N ALA A 414 14.97 44.68 -13.18
CA ALA A 414 15.01 45.34 -11.87
C ALA A 414 13.77 46.20 -11.54
N THR A 415 12.94 46.48 -12.55
CA THR A 415 11.67 47.21 -12.47
C THR A 415 10.52 46.37 -11.92
N LEU A 416 10.64 45.04 -11.91
CA LEU A 416 9.61 44.18 -11.33
C LEU A 416 9.44 44.45 -9.83
N PRO A 417 8.21 44.44 -9.31
CA PRO A 417 7.94 44.61 -7.88
C PRO A 417 8.23 43.29 -7.14
N LEU A 418 9.51 42.92 -7.06
CA LEU A 418 9.96 41.73 -6.35
C LEU A 418 10.42 42.05 -4.93
N VAL A 419 10.04 41.19 -4.00
CA VAL A 419 10.63 41.05 -2.67
C VAL A 419 11.56 39.85 -2.74
N ALA A 420 12.86 40.07 -2.72
CA ALA A 420 13.85 38.98 -2.75
C ALA A 420 14.16 38.49 -1.33
N LEU A 421 14.52 37.22 -1.16
CA LEU A 421 15.03 36.72 0.12
C LEU A 421 16.57 36.69 0.11
N SER A 422 17.18 37.40 1.05
CA SER A 422 18.62 37.46 1.25
C SER A 422 18.95 37.91 2.67
N GLN A 423 20.05 37.44 3.23
CA GLN A 423 20.48 37.78 4.58
C GLN A 423 20.93 39.23 4.73
N ASP A 424 21.41 39.83 3.65
CA ASP A 424 21.80 41.24 3.60
C ASP A 424 20.59 42.19 3.47
N GLY A 425 19.38 41.63 3.51
CA GLY A 425 18.12 42.36 3.39
C GLY A 425 17.69 43.05 4.68
N ARG A 426 16.64 43.86 4.58
CA ARG A 426 15.95 44.42 5.74
C ARG A 426 15.18 43.31 6.49
N PRO A 427 15.00 43.40 7.82
CA PRO A 427 14.22 42.42 8.57
C PRO A 427 12.84 42.18 7.93
N LEU A 428 12.47 40.90 7.76
CA LEU A 428 11.24 40.49 7.08
C LEU A 428 10.00 41.12 7.73
N GLU A 429 10.05 41.35 9.03
CA GLU A 429 9.00 42.02 9.80
C GLU A 429 8.78 43.49 9.38
N GLU A 430 9.77 44.16 8.82
CA GLU A 430 9.67 45.55 8.35
C GLU A 430 9.25 45.64 6.88
N VAL A 431 9.11 44.50 6.19
CA VAL A 431 8.74 44.47 4.78
C VAL A 431 7.25 44.71 4.61
N VAL A 432 6.94 45.74 3.83
CA VAL A 432 5.59 45.98 3.31
C VAL A 432 5.42 45.16 2.03
N PHE A 433 4.47 44.24 2.03
CA PHE A 433 4.10 43.46 0.85
C PHE A 433 3.08 44.25 0.02
N PRO A 434 3.36 44.57 -1.26
CA PRO A 434 2.38 45.19 -2.15
C PRO A 434 1.18 44.29 -2.41
N ASP A 435 0.08 44.87 -2.89
CA ASP A 435 -1.12 44.11 -3.28
C ASP A 435 -0.85 43.14 -4.42
N SER A 436 0.04 43.50 -5.36
CA SER A 436 0.57 42.64 -6.42
C SER A 436 2.09 42.66 -6.37
N PHE A 437 2.72 41.52 -6.06
CA PHE A 437 4.17 41.43 -5.98
C PHE A 437 4.69 40.04 -6.28
N GLY A 438 6.00 39.97 -6.55
CA GLY A 438 6.70 38.71 -6.70
C GLY A 438 7.55 38.41 -5.47
N LEU A 439 7.44 37.22 -4.90
CA LEU A 439 8.41 36.75 -3.91
C LEU A 439 9.52 35.99 -4.64
N LEU A 440 10.74 36.52 -4.61
CA LEU A 440 11.90 35.86 -5.20
C LEU A 440 12.61 35.03 -4.12
N ALA A 441 12.49 33.72 -4.22
CA ALA A 441 13.17 32.79 -3.34
C ALA A 441 14.70 32.90 -3.54
N GLY A 442 15.45 32.85 -2.43
CA GLY A 442 16.91 32.95 -2.48
C GLY A 442 17.54 31.73 -3.15
N LEU A 443 18.48 31.92 -4.06
CA LEU A 443 19.25 30.82 -4.66
C LEU A 443 20.24 30.25 -3.65
N GLU A 444 20.34 28.93 -3.58
CA GLU A 444 21.33 28.24 -2.74
C GLU A 444 22.77 28.58 -3.16
N GLY A 445 23.66 28.76 -2.19
CA GLY A 445 25.06 29.10 -2.44
C GLY A 445 25.27 30.58 -2.81
N LEU A 446 25.14 30.93 -4.10
CA LEU A 446 25.50 32.25 -4.63
C LEU A 446 24.54 33.39 -4.21
N GLY A 447 23.37 33.04 -3.67
CA GLY A 447 22.34 34.00 -3.30
C GLY A 447 21.71 34.71 -4.51
N VAL A 448 21.02 35.81 -4.25
CA VAL A 448 20.38 36.61 -5.32
C VAL A 448 21.37 37.63 -5.93
N PRO A 449 21.20 38.02 -7.21
CA PRO A 449 21.99 39.07 -7.84
C PRO A 449 22.00 40.38 -7.04
N ALA A 450 23.09 41.16 -7.15
CA ALA A 450 23.31 42.38 -6.36
C ALA A 450 22.18 43.42 -6.52
N ILE A 451 21.53 43.48 -7.69
CA ILE A 451 20.38 44.34 -7.96
C ILE A 451 19.19 44.06 -7.02
N TRP A 452 19.06 42.80 -6.55
CA TRP A 452 17.98 42.35 -5.68
C TRP A 452 18.34 42.42 -4.20
N ARG A 453 19.63 42.35 -3.83
CA ARG A 453 20.08 42.45 -2.42
C ARG A 453 19.59 43.72 -1.74
N LYS A 454 19.63 44.87 -2.44
CA LYS A 454 19.16 46.16 -1.90
C LYS A 454 17.64 46.21 -1.62
N LYS A 455 16.86 45.32 -2.22
CA LYS A 455 15.40 45.20 -2.04
C LYS A 455 15.02 43.92 -1.30
N ALA A 456 16.01 43.21 -0.74
CA ALA A 456 15.79 41.92 -0.13
C ALA A 456 15.22 42.03 1.29
N ALA A 457 14.57 40.95 1.70
CA ALA A 457 14.10 40.68 3.04
C ALA A 457 14.99 39.60 3.68
N ALA A 458 15.41 39.84 4.92
CA ALA A 458 16.18 38.92 5.73
C ALA A 458 15.29 38.36 6.85
N ILE A 459 15.40 37.06 7.10
CA ILE A 459 14.76 36.43 8.26
C ILE A 459 15.75 36.58 9.43
N PRO A 460 15.37 37.22 10.55
CA PRO A 460 16.22 37.28 11.73
C PRO A 460 16.56 35.87 12.23
N MET A 461 17.84 35.60 12.48
CA MET A 461 18.33 34.31 12.94
C MET A 461 19.15 34.48 14.22
N ALA A 462 19.22 33.41 15.02
CA ALA A 462 20.09 33.39 16.18
C ALA A 462 21.57 33.52 15.77
N PRO A 463 22.42 34.14 16.62
CA PRO A 463 23.86 34.23 16.37
C PRO A 463 24.45 32.84 16.09
N GLY A 464 25.35 32.74 15.10
CA GLY A 464 26.02 31.49 14.71
C GLY A 464 25.28 30.62 13.70
N THR A 465 24.07 30.99 13.27
CA THR A 465 23.39 30.32 12.15
C THR A 465 23.71 31.03 10.85
N GLU A 466 24.43 30.35 9.95
CA GLU A 466 24.85 30.96 8.67
C GLU A 466 23.71 31.12 7.69
N SER A 467 22.80 30.15 7.53
CA SER A 467 21.66 30.26 6.61
C SER A 467 20.53 29.24 6.91
N LEU A 468 19.32 29.54 6.43
CA LEU A 468 18.23 28.58 6.36
C LEU A 468 18.22 27.88 5.00
N ASN A 469 17.71 26.65 4.96
CA ASN A 469 17.32 26.01 3.70
C ASN A 469 16.37 26.93 2.92
N ALA A 470 16.60 27.05 1.60
CA ALA A 470 15.91 28.04 0.77
C ALA A 470 14.38 27.84 0.73
N ALA A 471 13.90 26.59 0.70
CA ALA A 471 12.47 26.31 0.78
C ALA A 471 11.88 26.67 2.15
N THR A 472 12.65 26.49 3.24
CA THR A 472 12.25 26.88 4.60
C THR A 472 12.17 28.40 4.74
N ALA A 473 13.18 29.13 4.26
CA ALA A 473 13.16 30.60 4.25
C ALA A 473 11.95 31.13 3.46
N THR A 474 11.66 30.52 2.32
CA THR A 474 10.48 30.88 1.51
C THR A 474 9.18 30.62 2.26
N ALA A 475 9.08 29.52 3.03
CA ALA A 475 7.90 29.23 3.84
C ALA A 475 7.65 30.28 4.93
N VAL A 476 8.71 30.74 5.61
CA VAL A 476 8.62 31.81 6.61
C VAL A 476 8.12 33.11 5.97
N ALA A 477 8.67 33.48 4.82
CA ALA A 477 8.25 34.68 4.09
C ALA A 477 6.78 34.61 3.63
N LEU A 478 6.34 33.47 3.09
CA LEU A 478 4.96 33.26 2.67
C LEU A 478 3.99 33.24 3.85
N TYR A 479 4.39 32.65 4.99
CA TYR A 479 3.62 32.72 6.22
C TYR A 479 3.42 34.16 6.67
N GLU A 480 4.51 34.95 6.70
CA GLU A 480 4.44 36.34 7.16
C GLU A 480 3.58 37.22 6.26
N TRP A 481 3.68 37.05 4.93
CA TRP A 481 2.78 37.68 3.98
C TRP A 481 1.31 37.29 4.23
N ARG A 482 1.02 35.99 4.39
CA ARG A 482 -0.35 35.51 4.58
C ARG A 482 -0.95 35.96 5.91
N ARG A 483 -0.14 36.02 6.98
CA ARG A 483 -0.53 36.50 8.29
C ARG A 483 -0.99 37.96 8.25
N ARG A 484 -0.26 38.82 7.52
CA ARG A 484 -0.57 40.25 7.39
C ARG A 484 -1.78 40.54 6.50
N THR A 485 -2.03 39.69 5.52
CA THR A 485 -3.18 39.83 4.60
C THR A 485 -4.49 39.27 5.17
N THR A 486 -4.42 38.38 6.16
CA THR A 486 -5.60 37.78 6.82
C THR A 486 -5.95 38.40 8.18
N ALA A 487 -5.08 39.24 8.74
CA ALA A 487 -5.39 40.01 9.94
C ALA A 487 -6.55 40.99 9.64
N PRO A 488 -7.58 41.07 10.51
CA PRO A 488 -8.65 42.05 10.33
C PRO A 488 -8.03 43.45 10.27
N LYS A 489 -8.33 44.21 9.21
CA LYS A 489 -7.95 45.63 9.14
C LYS A 489 -8.54 46.31 10.37
N ALA A 490 -7.70 46.78 11.29
CA ALA A 490 -8.13 47.65 12.36
C ALA A 490 -8.85 48.83 11.70
N SER A 491 -10.13 49.01 12.06
CA SER A 491 -10.95 50.11 11.60
C SER A 491 -10.23 51.42 11.89
N SER A 492 -9.80 52.12 10.84
CA SER A 492 -9.43 53.52 10.93
C SER A 492 -10.71 54.32 11.19
N GLU A 493 -11.02 54.57 12.47
CA GLU A 493 -11.93 55.67 12.80
C GLU A 493 -11.27 56.99 12.39
N PRO A 494 -11.97 57.88 11.66
CA PRO A 494 -11.49 59.23 11.47
C PRO A 494 -11.68 59.99 12.79
N ALA A 495 -10.58 60.50 13.34
CA ALA A 495 -10.63 61.48 14.41
C ALA A 495 -11.47 62.68 13.94
N ARG A 496 -12.55 62.97 14.67
CA ARG A 496 -13.39 64.16 14.49
C ARG A 496 -12.67 65.41 14.97
#